data_AF-A0ABD6F7H2-F1
#
_entry.id   AF-A0ABD6F7H2-F1
#
_cell.length_a   1.000
_cell.length_b   1.000
_cell.length_c   1.000
_cell.angle_alpha   90.00
_cell.angle_beta   90.00
_cell.angle_gamma   90.00
#
_symmetry.space_group_name_H-M   'P 1'
#
loop_
_entity.id
_entity.type
_entity.pdbx_description
1 polymer ?
#
loop_
_entity_poly.entity_id
_entity_poly.type
_entity_poly.pdbx_seq_one_letter_code
_entity_poly.pdbx_strand_id
1 'polypeptide(L)'
;RQLSVLLRGYEQFHDFDYRELQLIEALRTLRLIHYAAWIARRWDDPAFPAAFPWFGSPRYWQDRILELREQIALMEGPPLALQA
;
A
#
# COMPACT_ATOMS: atom_id res chain seq x y z
N ARG A 1 2.28 -15.94 9.28
CA ARG A 1 1.25 -16.69 10.06
C ARG A 1 -0.19 -16.18 9.82
N GLN A 2 -0.46 -14.87 9.82
CA GLN A 2 -1.83 -14.37 9.60
C GLN A 2 -2.33 -14.57 8.15
N LEU A 3 -1.50 -14.22 7.16
CA LEU A 3 -1.84 -14.37 5.74
C LEU A 3 -2.17 -15.83 5.38
N SER A 4 -1.39 -16.79 5.89
CA SER A 4 -1.63 -18.22 5.63
C SER A 4 -2.94 -18.74 6.25
N VAL A 5 -3.36 -18.21 7.41
CA VAL A 5 -4.68 -18.52 7.97
C VAL A 5 -5.80 -17.96 7.09
N LEU A 6 -5.63 -16.72 6.60
CA LEU A 6 -6.63 -16.07 5.75
C LEU A 6 -6.78 -16.78 4.40
N LEU A 7 -5.67 -17.13 3.74
CA LEU A 7 -5.70 -17.88 2.48
C LEU A 7 -6.34 -19.26 2.66
N ARG A 8 -5.99 -19.99 3.73
CA ARG A 8 -6.63 -21.28 4.03
C ARG A 8 -8.15 -21.16 4.21
N GLY A 9 -8.63 -20.07 4.82
CA GLY A 9 -10.06 -19.81 4.94
C GLY A 9 -10.71 -19.47 3.59
N TYR A 10 -10.03 -18.67 2.77
CA TYR A 10 -10.50 -18.31 1.43
C TYR A 10 -10.59 -19.52 0.49
N GLU A 11 -9.59 -20.39 0.52
CA GLU A 11 -9.49 -21.62 -0.30
C GLU A 11 -10.55 -22.68 0.05
N GLN A 12 -11.30 -22.51 1.15
CA GLN A 12 -12.49 -23.33 1.40
C GLN A 12 -13.64 -23.01 0.42
N PHE A 13 -13.60 -21.83 -0.20
CA PHE A 13 -14.67 -21.33 -1.08
C PHE A 13 -14.21 -21.12 -2.51
N HIS A 14 -12.93 -20.80 -2.75
CA HIS A 14 -12.40 -20.51 -4.08
C HIS A 14 -10.87 -20.72 -4.14
N ASP A 15 -10.38 -21.30 -5.24
CA ASP A 15 -8.94 -21.49 -5.46
C ASP A 15 -8.17 -20.15 -5.49
N PHE A 16 -6.97 -20.13 -4.91
CA PHE A 16 -6.13 -18.93 -4.90
C PHE A 16 -4.86 -19.13 -5.74
N ASP A 17 -4.59 -18.20 -6.68
CA ASP A 17 -3.34 -18.21 -7.43
C ASP A 17 -2.22 -17.53 -6.61
N TYR A 18 -1.33 -18.35 -6.05
CA TYR A 18 -0.21 -17.89 -5.24
C TYR A 18 0.77 -16.95 -5.97
N ARG A 19 0.74 -16.89 -7.31
CA ARG A 19 1.53 -15.90 -8.07
C ARG A 19 1.06 -14.47 -7.81
N GLU A 20 -0.21 -14.28 -7.44
CA GLU A 20 -0.77 -12.97 -7.09
C GLU A 20 -0.15 -12.38 -5.82
N LEU A 21 0.50 -13.18 -4.97
CA LEU A 21 1.23 -12.67 -3.79
C LEU A 21 2.38 -11.72 -4.17
N GLN A 22 2.94 -11.88 -5.37
CA GLN A 22 3.97 -10.98 -5.91
C GLN A 22 3.41 -9.57 -6.15
N LEU A 23 2.10 -9.44 -6.36
CA LEU A 23 1.45 -8.18 -6.68
C LEU A 23 1.18 -7.32 -5.43
N ILE A 24 1.33 -7.88 -4.23
CA ILE A 24 0.93 -7.20 -2.98
C ILE A 24 1.68 -5.88 -2.81
N GLU A 25 3.01 -5.89 -2.91
CA GLU A 25 3.83 -4.67 -2.73
C GLU A 25 3.62 -3.68 -3.87
N ALA A 26 3.45 -4.16 -5.11
CA ALA A 26 3.14 -3.30 -6.25
C ALA A 26 1.78 -2.59 -6.09
N LEU A 27 0.74 -3.33 -5.72
CA LEU A 27 -0.60 -2.78 -5.49
C LEU A 27 -0.66 -1.89 -4.26
N ARG A 28 0.11 -2.20 -3.21
CA ARG A 28 0.28 -1.33 -2.05
C ARG A 28 0.91 0.00 -2.46
N THR A 29 2.02 -0.05 -3.19
CA THR A 29 2.70 1.15 -3.72
C THR A 29 1.75 1.99 -4.57
N LEU A 30 1.01 1.36 -5.47
CA LEU A 30 0.01 2.04 -6.30
C LEU A 30 -1.05 2.75 -5.44
N ARG A 31 -1.52 2.09 -4.38
CA ARG A 31 -2.45 2.70 -3.41
C ARG A 31 -1.86 3.92 -2.72
N LEU A 32 -0.59 3.90 -2.32
CA LEU A 32 0.08 5.06 -1.69
C LEU A 32 0.12 6.25 -2.64
N ILE A 33 0.53 6.02 -3.90
CA ILE A 33 0.60 7.05 -4.94
C ILE A 33 -0.80 7.61 -5.23
N HIS A 34 -1.79 6.73 -5.42
CA HIS A 34 -3.17 7.13 -5.66
C HIS A 34 -3.78 7.90 -4.49
N TYR A 35 -3.43 7.56 -3.25
CA TYR A 35 -3.90 8.28 -2.08
C TYR A 35 -3.37 9.72 -2.05
N ALA A 36 -2.07 9.92 -2.29
CA ALA A 36 -1.49 11.26 -2.38
C ALA A 36 -2.11 12.06 -3.55
N ALA A 37 -2.29 11.43 -4.71
CA ALA A 37 -2.95 12.05 -5.85
C ALA A 37 -4.43 12.39 -5.58
N TRP A 38 -5.14 11.55 -4.82
CA TRP A 38 -6.53 11.76 -4.45
C TRP A 38 -6.70 13.01 -3.57
N ILE A 39 -5.79 13.21 -2.61
CA ILE A 39 -5.75 14.45 -1.79
C ILE A 39 -5.42 15.65 -2.69
N ALA A 40 -4.33 15.58 -3.47
CA ALA A 40 -3.87 16.69 -4.31
C ALA A 40 -4.95 17.17 -5.30
N ARG A 41 -5.66 16.25 -5.95
CA ARG A 41 -6.73 16.59 -6.93
C ARG A 41 -7.94 17.28 -6.30
N ARG A 42 -8.08 17.23 -4.98
CA ARG A 42 -9.20 17.81 -4.23
C ARG A 42 -8.75 18.94 -3.31
N TRP A 43 -7.53 19.44 -3.47
CA TRP A 43 -6.98 20.42 -2.54
C TRP A 43 -7.75 21.75 -2.51
N ASP A 44 -8.42 22.11 -3.61
CA ASP A 44 -9.26 23.30 -3.70
C ASP A 44 -10.58 23.18 -2.92
N ASP A 45 -11.00 21.97 -2.53
CA ASP A 45 -12.13 21.76 -1.62
C ASP A 45 -11.69 22.11 -0.18
N PRO A 46 -12.31 23.10 0.49
CA PRO A 46 -11.93 23.52 1.84
C PRO A 46 -11.89 22.40 2.90
N ALA A 47 -12.63 21.31 2.70
CA ALA A 47 -12.59 20.16 3.60
C ALA A 47 -11.21 19.46 3.61
N PHE A 48 -10.47 19.51 2.50
CA PHE A 48 -9.20 18.79 2.37
C PHE A 48 -8.05 19.44 3.12
N PRO A 49 -7.78 20.76 3.01
CA PRO A 49 -6.80 21.43 3.87
C PRO A 49 -7.11 21.27 5.36
N ALA A 50 -8.40 21.26 5.74
CA ALA A 50 -8.82 21.08 7.13
C ALA A 50 -8.58 19.64 7.64
N ALA A 51 -8.87 18.62 6.84
CA ALA A 51 -8.70 17.21 7.20
C ALA A 51 -7.25 16.72 7.05
N PHE A 52 -6.48 17.31 6.12
CA PHE A 52 -5.12 16.90 5.77
C PHE A 52 -4.13 18.07 5.87
N PRO A 53 -4.04 18.79 7.01
CA PRO A 53 -3.20 20.00 7.13
C PRO A 53 -1.71 19.71 6.97
N TRP A 54 -1.29 18.46 7.18
CA TRP A 54 0.08 18.00 7.02
C TRP A 54 0.49 17.71 5.57
N PHE A 55 -0.45 17.66 4.62
CA PHE A 55 -0.18 17.20 3.25
C PHE A 55 0.82 18.09 2.51
N GLY A 56 0.77 19.41 2.73
CA GLY A 56 1.74 20.35 2.16
C GLY A 56 3.08 20.43 2.90
N SER A 57 3.23 19.71 4.03
CA SER A 57 4.43 19.84 4.86
C SER A 57 5.63 19.12 4.24
N PRO A 58 6.86 19.66 4.35
CA PRO A 58 8.07 18.96 3.90
C PRO A 58 8.24 17.58 4.55
N ARG A 59 7.87 17.46 5.84
CA ARG A 59 7.98 16.21 6.59
C ARG A 59 7.11 15.10 5.97
N TYR A 60 5.86 15.39 5.63
CA TYR A 60 4.99 14.41 4.99
C TYR A 60 5.61 13.84 3.70
N TRP A 61 6.16 14.71 2.86
CA TRP A 61 6.78 14.28 1.60
C TRP A 61 8.09 13.54 1.81
N GLN A 62 8.89 13.89 2.82
CA GLN A 62 10.07 13.13 3.21
C GLN A 62 9.70 11.72 3.67
N ASP A 63 8.70 11.59 4.54
CA ASP A 63 8.20 10.29 5.01
C ASP A 63 7.65 9.48 3.83
N ARG A 64 6.93 10.12 2.90
CA ARG A 64 6.39 9.45 1.70
C ARG A 64 7.49 8.95 0.76
N ILE A 65 8.58 9.70 0.59
CA ILE A 65 9.73 9.28 -0.21
C ILE A 65 10.42 8.08 0.45
N LEU A 66 10.60 8.09 1.76
CA LEU A 66 11.19 6.98 2.50
C LEU A 66 10.36 5.71 2.33
N GLU A 67 9.04 5.81 2.54
CA GLU A 67 8.12 4.67 2.39
C GLU A 67 8.14 4.10 0.97
N LEU A 68 8.20 4.96 -0.07
CA LEU A 68 8.29 4.50 -1.46
C LEU A 68 9.63 3.78 -1.74
N ARG A 69 10.73 4.19 -1.12
CA ARG A 69 12.02 3.49 -1.22
C ARG A 69 11.97 2.12 -0.54
N GLU A 70 11.34 2.04 0.63
CA GLU A 70 11.11 0.77 1.32
C GLU A 70 10.25 -0.19 0.49
N GLN A 71 9.21 0.34 -0.16
CA GLN A 71 8.37 -0.44 -1.08
C GLN A 71 9.15 -0.98 -2.28
N ILE A 72 10.10 -0.22 -2.85
CA ILE A 72 11.00 -0.72 -3.90
C ILE A 72 11.81 -1.90 -3.38
N ALA A 73 12.45 -1.77 -2.23
CA ALA A 73 13.23 -2.87 -1.63
C ALA A 73 12.37 -4.11 -1.34
N LEU A 74 11.12 -3.93 -0.93
CA LEU A 74 10.18 -5.03 -0.69
C LEU A 74 9.73 -5.72 -1.99
N MET A 75 9.57 -4.97 -3.09
CA MET A 75 9.26 -5.54 -4.41
C MET A 75 10.43 -6.32 -5.02
N GLU A 76 11.67 -5.95 -4.70
CA GLU A 76 12.86 -6.70 -5.11
C GLU A 76 13.10 -7.96 -4.26
N GLY A 77 12.50 -8.02 -3.07
CA GLY A 77 12.55 -9.16 -2.18
C GLY A 77 11.63 -10.31 -2.59
N PRO A 78 11.67 -11.44 -1.85
CA PRO A 78 10.69 -12.51 -2.03
C PRO A 78 9.28 -12.01 -1.68
N PRO A 79 8.22 -12.56 -2.31
CA PRO A 79 6.84 -12.20 -2.00
C PRO A 79 6.56 -12.49 -0.53
N LEU A 80 5.53 -11.81 0.00
CA LEU A 80 5.14 -11.93 1.40
C LEU A 80 4.96 -13.40 1.79
N ALA A 81 5.90 -13.91 2.58
CA ALA A 81 6.03 -15.34 2.79
C ALA A 81 4.84 -15.88 3.60
N LEU A 82 4.27 -16.97 3.12
CA LEU A 82 3.45 -17.85 3.94
C LEU A 82 4.38 -18.56 4.89
N GLN A 83 4.58 -18.01 6.09
CA GLN A 83 5.21 -18.76 7.16
C GLN A 83 4.39 -20.05 7.35
N ALA A 84 5.05 -21.18 7.09
CA ALA A 84 4.54 -22.53 7.33
C ALA A 84 4.20 -22.70 8.81
#